data_AF-A0A8T4EHU7-F1
#
_entry.id   AF-A0A8T4EHU7-F1
#
_cell.length_a   1.000
_cell.length_b   1.000
_cell.length_c   1.000
_cell.angle_alpha   90.00
_cell.angle_beta   90.00
_cell.angle_gamma   90.00
#
_symmetry.space_group_name_H-M   'P 1'
#
loop_
_entity.id
_entity.type
_entity.pdbx_description
1 polymer ?
#
loop_
_entity_poly.entity_id
_entity_poly.type
_entity_poly.pdbx_seq_one_letter_code
_entity_poly.pdbx_strand_id
1 'polypeptide(L)' 'MAQDKISLPSSGGGLVRYSDEAKSKFMIKPQHIIAIIALVVVLEWLLHVYGNSIFGLG' A
#
# COMPACT_ATOMS: atom_id res chain seq x y z
N MET A 1 46.66 -39.00 -14.01
CA MET A 1 45.96 -37.77 -13.58
C MET A 1 44.50 -37.96 -13.95
N ALA A 2 43.65 -38.25 -12.96
CA ALA A 2 42.21 -38.47 -13.15
C ALA A 2 41.56 -37.09 -13.28
N GLN A 3 41.05 -36.78 -14.47
CA GLN A 3 40.38 -35.51 -14.73
C GLN A 3 38.94 -35.62 -14.20
N ASP A 4 38.76 -35.44 -12.89
CA ASP A 4 37.45 -35.31 -12.28
C ASP A 4 36.78 -34.05 -12.83
N LYS A 5 36.03 -34.21 -13.93
CA LYS A 5 35.11 -33.22 -14.46
C LYS A 5 33.93 -33.13 -13.49
N ILE A 6 34.14 -32.39 -12.41
CA ILE A 6 33.09 -32.01 -11.47
C ILE A 6 32.14 -31.11 -12.27
N SER A 7 31.10 -31.72 -12.79
CA SER A 7 29.97 -31.07 -13.45
C SER A 7 29.13 -30.46 -12.34
N LEU A 8 29.47 -29.24 -11.92
CA LEU A 8 28.61 -28.50 -11.01
C LEU A 8 27.26 -28.36 -11.71
N PRO A 9 26.14 -28.85 -11.12
CA PRO A 9 24.83 -28.64 -11.72
C PRO A 9 24.66 -27.13 -11.85
N SER A 10 24.40 -26.67 -13.08
CA SER A 10 24.12 -25.26 -13.34
C SER A 10 23.06 -24.84 -12.35
N SER A 11 23.44 -23.92 -11.46
CA SER A 11 22.57 -23.25 -10.51
C SER A 11 21.18 -23.07 -11.14
N GLY A 12 20.26 -23.97 -10.79
CA GLY A 12 18.86 -23.96 -11.24
C GLY A 12 18.08 -22.81 -10.60
N GLY A 13 18.78 -21.84 -10.02
CA GLY A 13 18.24 -20.62 -9.43
C GLY A 13 17.96 -19.50 -10.43
N GLY A 14 18.26 -19.68 -11.73
CA GLY A 14 17.96 -18.69 -12.77
C GLY A 14 16.47 -18.53 -13.11
N LEU A 15 15.61 -19.44 -12.62
CA LEU A 15 14.16 -19.43 -12.85
C LEU A 15 13.35 -19.08 -11.60
N VAL A 16 13.99 -18.90 -10.43
CA VAL A 16 13.30 -18.30 -9.29
C VAL A 16 13.29 -16.79 -9.54
N ARG A 17 12.43 -16.39 -10.48
CA ARG A 17 11.80 -15.08 -10.38
C ARG A 17 11.03 -15.17 -9.07
N TYR A 18 11.59 -14.59 -8.01
CA TYR A 18 10.77 -14.02 -6.98
C TYR A 18 9.63 -13.36 -7.73
N SER A 19 8.43 -13.89 -7.54
CA SER A 19 7.21 -13.23 -8.00
C SER A 19 7.04 -12.06 -7.05
N ASP A 20 8.02 -11.15 -7.10
CA ASP A 20 8.43 -10.15 -6.12
C ASP A 20 7.45 -8.99 -6.07
N GLU A 21 6.35 -9.14 -6.77
CA GLU A 21 5.17 -8.40 -6.51
C GLU A 21 4.19 -9.45 -6.03
N ALA A 22 4.19 -9.69 -4.71
CA ALA A 22 2.94 -9.99 -4.04
C ALA A 22 1.99 -8.87 -4.46
N LYS A 23 1.28 -9.07 -5.57
CA LYS A 23 0.37 -8.10 -6.16
C LYS A 23 -0.61 -7.82 -5.07
N SER A 24 -0.40 -6.70 -4.36
CA SER A 24 -1.26 -6.28 -3.27
C SER A 24 -2.66 -6.27 -3.85
N LYS A 25 -3.49 -7.24 -3.45
CA LYS A 25 -4.84 -7.40 -4.01
C LYS A 25 -5.70 -6.16 -3.73
N PHE A 26 -5.25 -5.32 -2.78
CA PHE A 26 -5.88 -4.06 -2.39
C PHE A 26 -4.85 -2.93 -2.44
N MET A 27 -4.46 -2.54 -3.65
CA MET A 27 -3.71 -1.30 -3.85
C MET A 27 -4.73 -0.15 -3.97
N ILE A 28 -5.02 0.50 -2.84
CA ILE A 28 -5.89 1.69 -2.84
C ILE A 28 -5.17 2.79 -3.59
N LYS A 29 -5.77 3.26 -4.69
CA LYS A 29 -5.20 4.37 -5.47
C LYS A 29 -5.11 5.61 -4.58
N PRO A 30 -4.03 6.42 -4.67
CA PRO A 30 -3.86 7.65 -3.88
C PRO A 30 -5.06 8.61 -3.95
N GLN A 31 -5.79 8.60 -5.06
CA GLN A 31 -7.02 9.37 -5.23
C GLN A 31 -8.09 9.09 -4.16
N HIS A 32 -8.24 7.84 -3.71
CA HIS A 32 -9.24 7.51 -2.68
C HIS A 32 -8.84 8.06 -1.32
N ILE A 33 -7.55 8.04 -1.00
CA ILE A 33 -7.01 8.57 0.25
C ILE A 33 -7.27 10.08 0.32
N ILE A 34 -6.98 10.79 -0.78
CA ILE A 34 -7.22 12.23 -0.89
C ILE A 34 -8.72 12.56 -0.75
N ALA A 35 -9.60 11.77 -1.37
CA ALA A 35 -11.04 11.97 -1.27
C ALA A 35 -11.57 11.77 0.16
N ILE A 36 -11.07 10.75 0.88
CA ILE A 36 -11.45 10.49 2.28
C ILE A 36 -10.98 11.65 3.18
N ILE A 37 -9.75 12.13 3.01
CA ILE A 37 -9.22 13.26 3.78
C ILE A 37 -10.08 14.51 3.55
N ALA A 38 -10.40 14.83 2.29
CA ALA A 38 -11.26 15.97 1.97
C ALA A 38 -12.64 15.85 2.62
N LEU A 39 -13.24 14.66 2.63
CA LEU A 39 -14.53 14.41 3.27
C LEU A 39 -14.47 14.65 4.79
N VAL A 40 -13.43 14.17 5.46
CA VAL A 40 -13.25 14.39 6.91
C VAL A 40 -13.13 15.89 7.22
N VAL A 41 -12.31 16.62 6.47
CA VAL A 41 -12.14 18.07 6.65
C VAL A 41 -13.45 18.83 6.48
N VAL A 42 -14.27 18.45 5.48
CA VAL A 42 -15.59 19.07 5.27
C VAL A 42 -16.52 18.79 6.44
N LEU A 43 -16.52 17.56 6.97
CA LEU A 43 -17.33 17.20 8.14
C LEU A 43 -16.89 17.98 9.40
N GLU A 44 -15.59 18.08 9.66
CA GLU A 44 -15.07 18.87 10.78
C GLU A 44 -15.42 20.35 10.64
N TRP A 45 -15.32 20.90 9.43
CA TRP A 45 -15.69 22.28 9.15
C TRP A 45 -17.18 22.54 9.38
N LEU A 46 -18.05 21.67 8.87
CA LEU A 46 -19.49 21.72 9.14
C LEU A 46 -19.76 21.62 10.64
N LEU A 47 -19.07 20.73 11.34
CA LEU A 47 -19.23 20.59 12.78
C LEU A 47 -18.73 21.83 13.54
N HIS A 48 -17.71 22.54 13.10
CA HIS A 48 -17.32 23.81 13.74
C HIS A 48 -18.34 24.92 13.49
N VAL A 49 -18.83 25.05 12.26
CA VAL A 49 -19.80 26.10 11.90
C VAL A 49 -21.15 25.86 12.58
N TYR A 50 -21.65 24.63 12.52
CA TYR A 50 -22.95 24.28 13.09
C TYR A 50 -22.87 23.80 14.54
N GLY A 51 -21.74 23.24 14.97
CA GLY A 51 -21.55 22.76 16.34
C GLY A 51 -21.54 23.89 17.36
N ASN A 52 -21.11 25.10 17.00
CA ASN A 52 -21.29 26.23 17.91
C ASN A 52 -22.78 26.52 18.17
N SER A 53 -23.66 26.23 17.20
CA SER A 53 -25.12 26.35 17.34
C SER A 53 -25.79 25.10 17.96
N ILE A 54 -25.27 23.90 17.72
CA ILE A 54 -25.82 22.62 18.21
C ILE A 54 -25.35 22.30 19.64
N PHE A 55 -24.09 22.59 19.98
CA PHE A 55 -23.52 22.37 21.32
C PHE A 55 -23.75 23.54 22.29
N GLY A 56 -24.47 24.59 21.87
CA GLY A 56 -24.93 25.65 22.78
C GLY A 56 -23.82 26.37 23.55
N LEU A 57 -22.63 26.53 22.96
CA LEU A 57 -21.56 27.37 23.49
C LEU A 57 -21.68 28.81 22.96
N GLY A 58 -22.88 29.37 23.09
CA GLY A 58 -23.23 30.76 22.76
C GLY A 58 -24.28 31.27 23.72
#